data_AF-A0A537HBJ1-F1
#
_entry.id   AF-A0A537HBJ1-F1
#
_cell.length_a   1.000
_cell.length_b   1.000
_cell.length_c   1.000
_cell.angle_alpha   90.00
_cell.angle_beta   90.00
_cell.angle_gamma   90.00
#
_symmetry.space_group_name_H-M   'P 1'
#
loop_
_entity.id
_entity.type
_entity.pdbx_description
1 polymer ?
#
loop_
_entity_poly.entity_id
_entity_poly.type
_entity_poly.pdbx_seq_one_letter_code
_entity_poly.pdbx_strand_id
1 'polypeptide(L)'
;TMPDAIEVINSASILHSVTWKRARTFAEEKQLPQTAGSDSHIPETIGKAFTTIECESKTIASVLDAIRNGATTPDGQAYSLGDRLRKLARRD
;
A
#
# COMPACT_ATOMS: atom_id res chain seq x y z
N THR A 1 19.54 8.08 2.68
CA THR A 1 19.62 6.69 2.21
C THR A 1 18.44 6.42 1.29
N MET A 2 18.58 5.46 0.36
CA MET A 2 17.46 5.02 -0.48
C MET A 2 16.52 4.13 0.36
N PRO A 3 15.19 4.20 0.20
CA PRO A 3 14.28 3.31 0.92
C PRO A 3 14.36 1.87 0.37
N ASP A 4 13.98 0.90 1.20
CA ASP A 4 13.93 -0.52 0.83
C ASP A 4 12.75 -0.85 -0.11
N ALA A 5 11.67 -0.06 -0.07
CA ALA A 5 10.47 -0.21 -0.89
C ALA A 5 9.68 1.09 -0.97
N ILE A 6 8.76 1.21 -1.94
CA ILE A 6 7.85 2.35 -2.12
C ILE A 6 6.40 1.88 -2.02
N GLU A 7 5.58 2.58 -1.23
CA GLU A 7 4.12 2.40 -1.26
C GLU A 7 3.55 3.01 -2.55
N VAL A 8 3.12 2.16 -3.48
CA VAL A 8 2.54 2.59 -4.75
C VAL A 8 1.01 2.67 -4.69
N ILE A 9 0.40 2.00 -3.72
CA ILE A 9 -1.06 2.00 -3.46
C ILE A 9 -1.31 2.51 -2.05
N ASN A 10 -2.02 3.62 -1.95
CA ASN A 10 -2.55 4.08 -0.68
C ASN A 10 -4.03 4.37 -0.87
N SER A 11 -4.89 3.54 -0.28
CA SER A 11 -6.33 3.65 -0.54
C SER A 11 -6.95 4.95 -0.01
N ALA A 12 -6.33 5.62 0.97
CA ALA A 12 -6.80 6.90 1.48
C ALA A 12 -6.52 8.08 0.52
N SER A 13 -5.56 7.92 -0.41
CA SER A 13 -5.17 8.97 -1.38
C SER A 13 -6.37 9.50 -2.17
N ILE A 14 -6.52 10.83 -2.23
CA ILE A 14 -7.67 11.51 -2.86
C ILE A 14 -7.61 11.44 -4.39
N LEU A 15 -6.39 11.44 -4.96
CA LEU A 15 -6.15 11.34 -6.41
C LEU A 15 -5.50 10.00 -6.77
N HIS A 16 -6.02 8.92 -6.18
CA HIS A 16 -5.44 7.57 -6.26
C HIS A 16 -5.01 7.16 -7.68
N SER A 17 -5.85 7.40 -8.69
CA SER A 17 -5.57 7.04 -10.09
C SER A 17 -4.37 7.76 -10.71
N VAL A 18 -4.00 8.93 -10.18
CA VAL A 18 -2.83 9.71 -10.59
C VAL A 18 -1.63 9.38 -9.71
N THR A 19 -1.81 9.37 -8.38
CA THR A 19 -0.73 9.17 -7.42
C THR A 19 -0.14 7.78 -7.53
N TRP A 20 -0.98 6.75 -7.71
CA TRP A 20 -0.52 5.39 -7.93
C TRP A 20 0.42 5.33 -9.14
N LYS A 21 -0.02 5.86 -10.29
CA LYS A 21 0.72 5.72 -11.54
C LYS A 21 2.10 6.35 -11.42
N ARG A 22 2.18 7.53 -10.81
CA ARG A 22 3.45 8.22 -10.56
C ARG A 22 4.35 7.45 -9.60
N ALA A 23 3.80 6.96 -8.48
CA ALA A 23 4.57 6.19 -7.50
C ALA A 23 5.11 4.89 -8.12
N ARG A 24 4.28 4.19 -8.89
CA ARG A 24 4.66 2.99 -9.63
C ARG A 24 5.76 3.27 -10.65
N THR A 25 5.60 4.27 -11.51
CA THR A 25 6.63 4.66 -12.48
C THR A 25 7.94 5.01 -11.78
N PHE A 26 7.90 5.77 -10.68
CA PHE A 26 9.08 6.09 -9.90
C PHE A 26 9.75 4.85 -9.30
N ALA A 27 8.98 3.91 -8.74
CA ALA A 27 9.50 2.67 -8.19
C ALA A 27 10.14 1.80 -9.28
N GLU A 28 9.51 1.70 -10.45
CA GLU A 28 10.05 0.98 -11.62
C GLU A 28 11.35 1.61 -12.12
N GLU A 29 11.41 2.94 -12.28
CA GLU A 29 12.62 3.68 -12.68
C GLU A 29 13.78 3.54 -11.69
N LYS A 30 13.46 3.39 -10.39
CA LYS A 30 14.46 3.18 -9.33
C LYS A 30 14.74 1.72 -9.02
N GLN A 31 14.06 0.79 -9.70
CA GLN A 31 14.14 -0.65 -9.42
C GLN A 31 13.87 -0.98 -7.95
N LEU A 32 12.92 -0.27 -7.34
CA LEU A 32 12.55 -0.44 -5.94
C LEU A 32 11.34 -1.37 -5.81
N PRO A 33 11.35 -2.26 -4.81
CA PRO A 33 10.19 -3.03 -4.40
C PRO A 33 8.95 -2.16 -4.15
N GLN A 34 7.77 -2.73 -4.39
CA GLN A 34 6.51 -1.99 -4.35
C GLN A 34 5.58 -2.56 -3.29
N THR A 35 4.99 -1.68 -2.49
CA THR A 35 4.03 -2.05 -1.44
C THR A 35 2.74 -1.25 -1.55
N ALA A 36 1.79 -1.62 -0.71
CA ALA A 36 0.43 -1.13 -0.69
C ALA A 36 -0.15 -1.18 0.72
N GLY A 37 -0.85 -0.13 1.10
CA GLY A 37 -1.43 0.04 2.42
C GLY A 37 -2.79 0.70 2.41
N SER A 38 -3.66 0.22 3.29
CA SER A 38 -5.03 0.76 3.43
C SER A 38 -5.11 2.11 4.15
N ASP A 39 -4.05 2.48 4.87
CA ASP A 39 -4.00 3.66 5.75
C ASP A 39 -5.30 3.87 6.54
N SER A 40 -5.80 2.75 7.09
CA SER A 40 -7.16 2.64 7.59
C SER A 40 -7.33 3.43 8.88
N HIS A 41 -8.34 4.31 8.91
CA HIS A 41 -8.73 5.07 10.10
C HIS A 41 -10.16 4.72 10.57
N ILE A 42 -10.85 3.83 9.85
CA ILE A 42 -12.15 3.25 10.24
C ILE A 42 -12.14 1.74 9.91
N PRO A 43 -12.87 0.88 10.65
CA PRO A 43 -12.84 -0.56 10.42
C PRO A 43 -13.18 -0.98 8.98
N GLU A 44 -14.11 -0.28 8.33
CA GLU A 44 -14.59 -0.58 6.97
C GLU A 44 -13.53 -0.37 5.89
N THR A 45 -12.45 0.36 6.19
CA THR A 45 -11.36 0.62 5.25
C THR A 45 -10.17 -0.32 5.40
N ILE A 46 -10.18 -1.20 6.41
CA ILE A 46 -9.12 -2.19 6.63
C ILE A 46 -9.02 -3.10 5.41
N GLY A 47 -7.81 -3.28 4.89
CA GLY A 47 -7.55 -4.19 3.78
C GLY A 47 -8.03 -3.71 2.42
N LYS A 48 -8.52 -2.47 2.28
CA LYS A 48 -8.86 -1.93 0.94
C LYS A 48 -7.65 -1.80 0.02
N ALA A 49 -6.45 -1.68 0.59
CA ALA A 49 -5.19 -1.90 -0.09
C ALA A 49 -4.26 -2.70 0.82
N PHE A 50 -3.50 -3.61 0.21
CA PHE A 50 -2.68 -4.59 0.90
C PHE A 50 -1.56 -5.07 -0.02
N THR A 51 -0.50 -5.62 0.59
CA THR A 51 0.60 -6.24 -0.14
C THR A 51 0.56 -7.74 0.13
N THR A 52 0.47 -8.56 -0.91
CA THR A 52 0.76 -9.98 -0.80
C THR A 52 2.27 -10.16 -0.80
N ILE A 53 2.80 -10.86 0.21
CA ILE A 53 4.23 -11.07 0.40
C ILE A 53 4.51 -12.57 0.32
N GLU A 54 5.29 -12.96 -0.67
CA GLU A 54 5.73 -14.36 -0.84
C GLU A 54 7.02 -14.56 -0.03
N CYS A 55 6.92 -15.31 1.07
CA CYS A 55 8.03 -15.51 1.99
C CYS A 55 8.12 -16.97 2.47
N GLU A 56 9.32 -17.43 2.81
CA GLU A 56 9.58 -18.81 3.18
C GLU A 56 8.96 -19.19 4.53
N SER A 57 8.84 -18.22 5.44
CA SER A 57 8.22 -18.38 6.76
C SER A 57 7.52 -17.12 7.25
N LYS A 58 6.59 -17.26 8.20
CA LYS A 58 5.86 -16.14 8.84
C LYS A 58 6.66 -15.45 9.94
N THR A 59 7.98 -15.38 9.81
CA THR A 59 8.87 -14.66 10.74
C THR A 59 9.09 -13.24 10.25
N ILE A 60 9.38 -12.31 11.16
CA ILE A 60 9.64 -10.90 10.81
C ILE A 60 10.80 -10.79 9.82
N ALA A 61 11.90 -11.53 10.05
CA ALA A 61 13.07 -11.52 9.17
C ALA A 61 12.72 -11.96 7.74
N SER A 62 12.03 -13.09 7.60
CA SER A 62 11.59 -13.64 6.31
C SER A 62 10.67 -12.68 5.55
N VAL A 63 9.76 -12.00 6.24
CA VAL A 63 8.88 -10.99 5.62
C VAL A 63 9.67 -9.77 5.16
N LEU A 64 10.59 -9.26 5.98
CA LEU A 64 11.42 -8.10 5.61
C LEU A 64 12.34 -8.40 4.43
N ASP A 65 12.94 -9.59 4.40
CA ASP A 65 13.80 -10.00 3.30
C ASP A 65 13.01 -10.20 1.99
N ALA A 66 11.80 -10.78 2.07
CA ALA A 66 10.89 -10.86 0.93
C ALA A 66 10.54 -9.47 0.37
N ILE A 67 10.27 -8.48 1.25
CA ILE A 67 10.02 -7.09 0.82
C ILE A 67 11.26 -6.51 0.12
N ARG A 68 12.44 -6.61 0.72
CA ARG A 68 13.69 -6.07 0.14
C ARG A 68 14.04 -6.71 -1.20
N ASN A 69 13.71 -7.98 -1.37
CA ASN A 69 13.93 -8.73 -2.61
C ASN A 69 12.82 -8.53 -3.65
N GLY A 70 11.79 -7.73 -3.36
CA GLY A 70 10.70 -7.46 -4.29
C GLY A 70 9.72 -8.62 -4.48
N ALA A 71 9.69 -9.59 -3.55
CA ALA A 71 8.71 -10.68 -3.54
C ALA A 71 7.33 -10.20 -3.02
N THR A 72 6.85 -9.12 -3.62
CA THR A 72 5.69 -8.34 -3.18
C THR A 72 4.77 -8.09 -4.35
N THR A 73 3.48 -8.36 -4.16
CA THR A 73 2.43 -7.96 -5.10
C THR A 73 1.52 -6.96 -4.41
N PRO A 74 1.66 -5.65 -4.70
CA PRO A 74 0.76 -4.63 -4.18
C PRO A 74 -0.59 -4.72 -4.90
N ASP A 75 -1.70 -4.74 -4.16
CA ASP A 75 -3.06 -4.71 -4.70
C ASP A 75 -4.03 -3.86 -3.85
N GLY A 76 -5.19 -3.53 -4.42
CA GLY A 76 -6.27 -2.84 -3.75
C GLY A 76 -6.92 -1.72 -4.55
N GLN A 77 -7.80 -1.01 -3.86
CA GLN A 77 -8.64 0.06 -4.39
C GLN A 77 -8.66 1.27 -3.46
N ALA A 78 -8.91 2.43 -4.05
CA ALA A 78 -9.12 3.66 -3.30
C ALA A 78 -10.37 3.58 -2.40
N TYR A 79 -10.44 4.45 -1.40
CA TYR A 79 -11.66 4.71 -0.65
C TYR A 79 -12.77 5.16 -1.60
N SER A 80 -13.92 4.51 -1.49
CA SER A 80 -15.14 4.97 -2.12
C SER A 80 -15.62 6.28 -1.48
N LEU A 81 -16.53 6.98 -2.15
CA LEU A 81 -17.18 8.17 -1.59
C LEU A 81 -17.85 7.87 -0.24
N GLY A 82 -18.49 6.70 -0.11
CA GLY A 82 -19.12 6.26 1.14
C GLY A 82 -18.11 6.05 2.27
N ASP A 83 -16.92 5.52 1.98
CA ASP A 83 -15.87 5.37 3.00
C ASP A 83 -15.35 6.73 3.47
N ARG A 84 -15.20 7.69 2.53
CA ARG A 84 -14.78 9.06 2.87
C ARG A 84 -15.82 9.76 3.74
N LEU A 85 -17.10 9.59 3.44
CA LEU A 85 -18.21 10.13 4.25
C LEU A 85 -18.24 9.48 5.65
N ARG A 86 -18.15 8.15 5.75
CA ARG A 86 -18.08 7.46 7.05
C ARG A 86 -16.88 7.89 7.87
N LYS A 87 -15.72 8.06 7.23
CA LYS A 87 -14.50 8.56 7.89
C LYS A 87 -14.69 9.98 8.43
N LEU A 88 -15.36 10.86 7.70
CA LEU A 88 -15.69 12.21 8.18
C LEU A 88 -16.67 12.19 9.35
N ALA A 89 -17.70 11.33 9.30
CA ALA A 89 -18.71 11.22 10.36
C ALA A 89 -18.17 10.61 11.67
N ARG A 90 -17.04 9.91 11.62
CA ARG A 90 -16.37 9.28 12.77
C ARG A 90 -15.06 9.97 13.15
N ARG A 91 -14.80 11.19 12.64
CA ARG A 91 -13.71 12.00 13.17
C ARG A 91 -14.09 12.47 14.57
N ASP A 92 -13.47 11.85 15.58
CA ASP A 92 -13.36 12.42 16.93
C ASP A 92 -12.54 13.72 16.88
#